data_AF-A0A4R6RDT5-F1
#
_entry.id   AF-A0A4R6RDT5-F1
#
_cell.length_a   1.000
_cell.length_b   1.000
_cell.length_c   1.000
_cell.angle_alpha   90.00
_cell.angle_beta   90.00
_cell.angle_gamma   90.00
#
_symmetry.space_group_name_H-M   'P 1'
#
loop_
_entity.id
_entity.type
_entity.pdbx_description
1 polymer ?
#
loop_
_entity_poly.entity_id
_entity_poly.type
_entity_poly.pdbx_seq_one_letter_code
_entity_poly.pdbx_strand_id
1 'polypeptide(L)'
;MVFKGLAAVVLAASVLAGCVATDRPTTDVKLDTVEASKRDIAALRDRGAISFEEAARRQFAIQRNFYALTDGEYSFWRASIEYARDVDARRITPKRYRELTAIAYHDYVVLKKPGKPIVYSTF
;
A
#
# COMPACT_ATOMS: atom_id res chain seq x y z
N MET A 1 -3.35 -37.80 -58.04
CA MET A 1 -2.98 -38.00 -56.63
C MET A 1 -1.56 -37.53 -56.41
N VAL A 2 -1.36 -36.40 -55.71
CA VAL A 2 -0.07 -35.95 -55.20
C VAL A 2 -0.32 -35.32 -53.83
N PHE A 3 0.06 -36.01 -52.76
CA PHE A 3 0.19 -35.44 -51.42
C PHE A 3 1.68 -35.17 -51.18
N LYS A 4 2.04 -33.93 -50.86
CA LYS A 4 3.28 -33.53 -50.16
C LYS A 4 3.25 -32.02 -49.93
N GLY A 5 3.20 -31.59 -48.67
CA GLY A 5 3.25 -30.18 -48.31
C GLY A 5 2.77 -29.89 -46.88
N LEU A 6 3.30 -30.63 -45.91
CA LEU A 6 3.20 -30.30 -44.49
C LEU A 6 4.25 -29.22 -44.19
N ALA A 7 3.87 -28.01 -43.78
CA ALA A 7 4.68 -27.16 -42.89
C ALA A 7 3.93 -25.87 -42.52
N ALA A 8 3.68 -25.75 -41.21
CA ALA A 8 3.25 -24.58 -40.47
C ALA A 8 3.90 -23.27 -40.95
N VAL A 9 3.07 -22.25 -41.20
CA VAL A 9 3.53 -20.86 -41.30
C VAL A 9 2.54 -19.97 -40.54
N VAL A 10 3.03 -19.49 -39.39
CA VAL A 10 2.53 -18.43 -38.51
C VAL A 10 1.34 -18.76 -37.59
N LEU A 11 1.61 -19.65 -36.63
CA LEU A 11 1.25 -19.33 -35.24
C LEU A 11 2.17 -18.18 -34.77
N ALA A 12 1.67 -17.35 -33.85
CA ALA A 12 2.37 -16.26 -33.17
C ALA A 12 2.31 -14.87 -33.85
N ALA A 13 1.10 -14.33 -34.00
CA ALA A 13 0.89 -12.94 -33.64
C ALA A 13 0.97 -12.82 -32.11
N SER A 14 2.19 -12.95 -31.59
CA SER A 14 2.52 -12.52 -30.24
C SER A 14 2.33 -11.02 -30.22
N VAL A 15 1.10 -10.58 -29.88
CA VAL A 15 0.91 -9.23 -29.35
C VAL A 15 1.75 -9.22 -28.09
N LEU A 16 2.99 -8.75 -28.25
CA LEU A 16 3.83 -8.26 -27.19
C LEU A 16 3.00 -7.17 -26.52
N ALA A 17 2.18 -7.58 -25.55
CA ALA A 17 1.84 -6.73 -24.43
C ALA A 17 3.20 -6.36 -23.83
N GLY A 18 3.75 -5.25 -24.32
CA GLY A 18 4.80 -4.53 -23.65
C GLY A 18 4.19 -4.08 -22.34
N CYS A 19 4.20 -4.95 -21.34
CA CYS A 19 4.14 -4.57 -19.96
C CYS A 19 5.38 -3.70 -19.75
N VAL A 20 5.26 -2.40 -20.04
CA VAL A 20 6.20 -1.41 -19.55
C VAL A 20 5.97 -1.46 -18.04
N ALA A 21 6.74 -2.32 -17.37
CA ALA A 21 6.88 -2.32 -15.93
C ALA A 21 7.46 -0.95 -15.60
N THR A 22 6.56 0.00 -15.40
CA THR A 22 6.94 1.34 -14.97
C THR A 22 7.34 1.14 -13.52
N ASP A 23 8.60 1.42 -13.20
CA ASP A 23 9.06 1.32 -11.82
C ASP A 23 8.13 2.14 -10.94
N ARG A 24 7.53 1.46 -9.95
CA ARG A 24 6.65 2.14 -9.00
C ARG A 24 7.50 3.15 -8.24
N PRO A 25 7.04 4.39 -8.08
CA PRO A 25 7.78 5.38 -7.31
C PRO A 25 7.94 4.93 -5.86
N THR A 26 8.92 5.49 -5.16
CA THR A 26 8.98 5.40 -3.70
C THR A 26 7.92 6.30 -3.08
N THR A 27 7.59 6.06 -1.81
CA THR A 27 6.59 6.83 -1.06
C THR A 27 6.98 8.28 -0.75
N ASP A 28 8.20 8.70 -1.08
CA ASP A 28 8.61 10.10 -1.03
C ASP A 28 7.96 10.94 -2.15
N VAL A 29 7.57 10.30 -3.26
CA VAL A 29 6.77 10.92 -4.32
C VAL A 29 5.30 10.73 -3.97
N LYS A 30 4.60 11.81 -3.64
CA LYS A 30 3.17 11.74 -3.32
C LYS A 30 2.33 11.72 -4.60
N LEU A 31 1.61 10.64 -4.83
CA LEU A 31 0.64 10.49 -5.92
C LEU A 31 -0.75 10.92 -5.45
N ASP A 32 -1.36 11.88 -6.16
CA ASP A 32 -2.67 12.45 -5.81
C ASP A 32 -3.77 11.40 -5.72
N THR A 33 -3.80 10.43 -6.63
CA THR A 33 -4.77 9.32 -6.62
C THR A 33 -4.68 8.49 -5.34
N VAL A 34 -3.47 8.26 -4.83
CA VAL A 34 -3.27 7.48 -3.60
C VAL A 34 -3.72 8.29 -2.38
N GLU A 35 -3.37 9.57 -2.32
CA GLU A 35 -3.78 10.44 -1.21
C GLU A 35 -5.29 10.71 -1.20
N ALA A 36 -5.93 10.84 -2.37
CA ALA A 36 -7.38 10.89 -2.50
C ALA A 36 -8.05 9.61 -1.97
N SER A 37 -7.57 8.45 -2.40
CA SER A 37 -8.12 7.17 -1.96
C SER A 37 -7.97 6.95 -0.44
N LYS A 38 -6.86 7.41 0.16
CA LYS A 38 -6.66 7.37 1.61
C LYS A 38 -7.68 8.25 2.34
N ARG A 39 -7.97 9.45 1.83
CA ARG A 39 -9.01 10.33 2.39
C ARG A 39 -10.39 9.69 2.33
N ASP A 40 -10.74 9.03 1.23
CA ASP A 40 -12.03 8.34 1.10
C ASP A 40 -12.16 7.18 2.09
N ILE A 41 -11.11 6.39 2.26
CA ILE A 41 -11.07 5.32 3.27
C ILE A 41 -11.22 5.90 4.69
N ALA A 42 -10.53 7.00 5.00
CA ALA A 42 -10.67 7.67 6.28
C ALA A 42 -12.11 8.14 6.52
N ALA A 43 -12.74 8.78 5.52
CA ALA A 43 -14.12 9.22 5.59
C ALA A 43 -15.13 8.07 5.74
N LEU A 44 -14.87 6.89 5.15
CA LEU A 44 -15.68 5.70 5.37
C LEU A 44 -15.56 5.19 6.81
N ARG A 45 -14.33 5.17 7.36
CA ARG A 45 -14.07 4.75 8.74
C ARG A 45 -14.66 5.71 9.76
N ASP A 46 -14.51 7.01 9.56
CA ASP A 46 -15.06 8.05 10.45
C ASP A 46 -16.58 8.00 10.52
N ARG A 47 -17.24 7.60 9.44
CA ARG A 47 -18.70 7.35 9.40
C ARG A 47 -19.13 5.99 9.97
N GLY A 48 -18.19 5.16 10.42
CA GLY A 48 -18.46 3.81 10.92
C GLY A 48 -18.87 2.80 9.84
N ALA A 49 -18.68 3.13 8.56
CA ALA A 49 -19.04 2.24 7.44
C ALA A 49 -18.06 1.07 7.27
N ILE A 50 -16.84 1.21 7.80
CA ILE A 50 -15.81 0.16 7.84
C ILE A 50 -15.09 0.19 9.19
N SER A 51 -14.54 -0.96 9.59
CA SER A 51 -13.77 -1.10 10.83
C SER A 51 -12.37 -0.47 10.73
N PHE A 52 -11.65 -0.37 11.85
CA PHE A 52 -10.27 0.12 11.84
C PHE A 52 -9.36 -0.83 11.05
N GLU A 53 -9.45 -2.15 11.26
CA GLU A 53 -8.63 -3.14 10.56
C GLU A 53 -8.86 -3.06 9.05
N GLU A 54 -10.12 -2.98 8.62
CA GLU A 54 -10.47 -2.87 7.20
C GLU A 54 -9.90 -1.58 6.58
N ALA A 55 -10.00 -0.46 7.29
CA ALA A 55 -9.41 0.80 6.83
C ALA A 55 -7.88 0.69 6.67
N ALA A 56 -7.18 0.12 7.65
CA ALA A 56 -5.73 -0.08 7.60
C ALA A 56 -5.31 -1.00 6.45
N ARG A 57 -6.03 -2.11 6.24
CA ARG A 57 -5.79 -3.05 5.13
C ARG A 57 -5.98 -2.41 3.76
N ARG A 58 -7.05 -1.63 3.58
CA ARG A 58 -7.29 -0.92 2.32
C ARG A 58 -6.20 0.11 2.03
N GLN A 59 -5.77 0.89 3.03
CA GLN A 59 -4.67 1.83 2.86
C GLN A 59 -3.36 1.12 2.51
N PHE A 60 -3.05 0.00 3.18
CA PHE A 60 -1.87 -0.80 2.86
C PHE A 60 -1.94 -1.39 1.44
N ALA A 61 -3.09 -1.91 1.02
CA ALA A 61 -3.28 -2.44 -0.33
C ALA A 61 -3.00 -1.39 -1.40
N ILE A 62 -3.51 -0.17 -1.23
CA ILE A 62 -3.24 0.94 -2.16
C ILE A 62 -1.76 1.31 -2.13
N GLN A 63 -1.15 1.45 -0.95
CA GLN A 63 0.28 1.76 -0.84
C GLN A 63 1.14 0.71 -1.55
N ARG A 64 0.85 -0.57 -1.34
CA ARG A 64 1.55 -1.67 -2.00
C ARG A 64 1.29 -1.69 -3.50
N ASN A 65 0.11 -1.31 -3.98
CA ASN A 65 -0.17 -1.33 -5.42
C ASN A 65 0.55 -0.20 -6.17
N PHE A 66 0.66 0.98 -5.57
CA PHE A 66 1.17 2.18 -6.25
C PHE A 66 2.63 2.50 -5.94
N TYR A 67 3.20 2.01 -4.84
CA TYR A 67 4.58 2.32 -4.45
C TYR A 67 5.48 1.08 -4.34
N ALA A 68 6.78 1.32 -4.55
CA ALA A 68 7.84 0.41 -4.14
C ALA A 68 8.11 0.61 -2.64
N LEU A 69 7.46 -0.21 -1.81
CA LEU A 69 7.59 -0.15 -0.35
C LEU A 69 8.90 -0.79 0.12
N THR A 70 9.55 -0.13 1.08
CA THR A 70 10.70 -0.66 1.83
C THR A 70 10.27 -1.63 2.93
N ASP A 71 11.19 -2.45 3.43
CA ASP A 71 10.91 -3.39 4.54
C ASP A 71 10.42 -2.70 5.82
N GLY A 72 10.91 -1.49 6.08
CA GLY A 72 10.43 -0.63 7.18
C GLY A 72 8.96 -0.26 7.00
N GLU A 73 8.54 0.06 5.78
CA GLU A 73 7.14 0.39 5.47
C GLU A 73 6.25 -0.84 5.57
N TYR A 74 6.71 -2.01 5.12
CA TYR A 74 5.99 -3.26 5.35
C TYR A 74 5.81 -3.57 6.84
N SER A 75 6.82 -3.28 7.66
CA SER A 75 6.75 -3.51 9.11
C SER A 75 5.81 -2.52 9.79
N PHE A 76 5.86 -1.24 9.41
CA PHE A 76 4.89 -0.22 9.83
C PHE A 76 3.45 -0.62 9.51
N TRP A 77 3.17 -1.05 8.28
CA TRP A 77 1.81 -1.43 7.88
C TRP A 77 1.30 -2.67 8.61
N ARG A 78 2.17 -3.66 8.85
CA ARG A 78 1.81 -4.85 9.66
C ARG A 78 1.43 -4.47 11.09
N ALA A 79 2.25 -3.65 11.75
CA ALA A 79 1.96 -3.17 13.10
C ALA A 79 0.66 -2.35 13.14
N SER A 80 0.45 -1.46 12.16
CA SER A 80 -0.76 -0.65 12.07
C SER A 80 -2.02 -1.49 11.93
N ILE A 81 -1.99 -2.56 11.13
CA ILE A 81 -3.11 -3.50 10.96
C ILE A 81 -3.39 -4.27 12.26
N GLU A 82 -2.34 -4.67 12.99
CA GLU A 82 -2.48 -5.34 14.28
C GLU A 82 -3.12 -4.43 15.33
N TYR A 83 -2.63 -3.19 15.48
CA TYR A 83 -3.24 -2.22 16.40
C TYR A 83 -4.69 -1.90 16.01
N ALA A 84 -4.98 -1.82 14.72
CA ALA A 84 -6.34 -1.59 14.23
C ALA A 84 -7.29 -2.73 14.62
N ARG A 85 -6.82 -3.98 14.55
CA ARG A 85 -7.57 -5.14 15.06
C ARG A 85 -7.83 -5.05 16.56
N ASP A 86 -6.86 -4.58 17.34
CA ASP A 86 -7.04 -4.41 18.77
C ASP A 86 -8.06 -3.30 19.12
N VAL A 87 -8.20 -2.27 18.28
CA VAL A 87 -9.30 -1.28 18.42
C VAL A 87 -10.65 -1.93 18.15
N ASP A 88 -10.76 -2.66 17.05
CA ASP A 88 -12.01 -3.33 16.66
C ASP A 88 -12.44 -4.36 17.73
N ALA A 89 -11.46 -5.06 18.33
CA ALA A 89 -11.66 -5.97 19.46
C ALA A 89 -11.83 -5.27 20.83
N ARG A 90 -11.84 -3.92 20.86
CA ARG A 90 -11.96 -3.08 22.08
C ARG A 90 -10.87 -3.32 23.13
N ARG A 91 -9.73 -3.88 22.74
CA ARG A 91 -8.55 -4.07 23.62
C ARG A 91 -7.80 -2.76 23.83
N ILE A 92 -7.83 -1.88 22.84
CA ILE A 92 -7.28 -0.52 22.94
C ILE A 92 -8.30 0.51 22.46
N THR A 93 -8.14 1.75 22.92
CA THR A 93 -8.99 2.87 22.47
C THR A 93 -8.53 3.38 21.10
N PRO A 94 -9.42 4.05 20.32
CA PRO A 94 -9.02 4.75 19.10
C PRO A 94 -7.91 5.79 19.32
N LYS A 95 -7.87 6.43 20.51
CA LYS A 95 -6.78 7.34 20.88
C LYS A 95 -5.46 6.59 20.99
N ARG A 96 -5.45 5.46 21.70
CA ARG A 96 -4.23 4.65 21.88
C ARG A 96 -3.72 4.08 20.54
N TYR A 97 -4.62 3.71 19.64
CA TYR A 97 -4.27 3.33 18.28
C TYR A 97 -3.52 4.42 17.50
N ARG A 98 -3.99 5.68 17.57
CA ARG A 98 -3.29 6.80 16.93
C ARG A 98 -1.89 7.00 17.50
N GLU A 99 -1.73 6.89 18.82
CA GLU A 99 -0.42 6.98 19.49
C GLU A 99 0.54 5.87 19.01
N LEU A 100 0.09 4.61 19.02
CA LEU A 100 0.91 3.46 18.60
C LEU A 100 1.27 3.52 17.11
N THR A 101 0.33 3.95 16.27
CA THR A 101 0.57 4.11 14.83
C THR A 101 1.58 5.24 14.58
N ALA A 102 1.51 6.34 15.33
CA ALA A 102 2.49 7.43 15.24
C ALA A 102 3.90 6.98 15.66
N ILE A 103 4.00 6.16 16.71
CA ILE A 103 5.27 5.56 17.14
C ILE A 103 5.84 4.65 16.04
N ALA A 104 5.04 3.72 15.53
CA ALA A 104 5.47 2.83 14.45
C ALA A 104 5.90 3.59 13.18
N TYR A 105 5.21 4.70 12.87
CA TYR A 105 5.58 5.57 11.76
C TYR A 105 6.92 6.27 12.02
N HIS A 106 7.13 6.79 13.22
CA HIS A 106 8.38 7.43 13.62
C HIS A 106 9.55 6.43 13.52
N ASP A 107 9.41 5.23 14.05
CA ASP A 107 10.45 4.19 14.00
C ASP A 107 10.82 3.86 12.55
N TYR A 108 9.83 3.77 11.66
CA TYR A 108 10.05 3.66 10.21
C TYR A 108 10.85 4.86 9.64
N VAL A 109 10.44 6.10 9.94
CA VAL A 109 11.09 7.29 9.37
C VAL A 109 12.53 7.45 9.87
N VAL A 110 12.80 7.16 11.15
CA VAL A 110 14.16 7.17 11.72
C VAL A 110 15.04 6.16 10.99
N LEU A 111 14.54 4.96 10.72
CA LEU A 111 15.26 3.93 9.96
C LEU A 111 15.50 4.33 8.50
N LYS A 112 14.58 5.10 7.89
CA LYS A 112 14.69 5.55 6.49
C LYS A 112 15.65 6.74 6.30
N LYS A 113 15.83 7.59 7.31
CA LYS A 113 16.66 8.82 7.22
C LYS A 113 17.46 9.05 8.52
N PRO A 114 18.56 8.29 8.77
CA PRO A 114 19.39 8.56 9.93
C PRO A 114 19.92 10.00 9.89
N GLY A 115 19.57 10.80 10.90
CA GLY A 115 20.08 12.17 11.09
C GLY A 115 19.26 13.33 10.50
N LYS A 116 18.04 13.11 9.98
CA LYS A 116 17.14 14.22 9.61
C LYS A 116 16.02 14.40 10.65
N PRO A 117 15.76 15.63 11.14
CA PRO A 117 14.67 15.88 12.08
C PRO A 117 13.33 15.56 11.43
N ILE A 118 12.50 14.77 12.12
CA ILE A 118 11.19 14.35 11.65
C ILE A 118 10.19 15.48 11.98
N VAL A 119 9.63 16.08 10.94
CA VAL A 119 8.50 17.01 11.09
C VAL A 119 7.23 16.18 11.23
N TYR A 120 6.61 16.23 12.41
CA TYR A 120 5.31 15.62 12.64
C TYR A 120 4.27 16.36 11.81
N SER A 121 3.80 15.76 10.72
CA SER A 121 2.57 16.21 10.08
C SER A 121 1.41 15.63 10.88
N THR A 122 0.72 16.47 11.62
CA THR A 122 -0.57 16.14 12.24
C THR A 122 -1.56 15.73 11.14
N PHE A 123 -2.06 14.49 11.21
CA PHE A 123 -3.19 14.00 10.43
C PHE A 123 -4.49 14.23 11.20
#